data_AF-A0A662KFV6-F1
#
_entry.id   AF-A0A662KFV6-F1
#
_cell.length_a   1.000
_cell.length_b   1.000
_cell.length_c   1.000
_cell.angle_alpha   90.00
_cell.angle_beta   90.00
_cell.angle_gamma   90.00
#
_symmetry.space_group_name_H-M   'P 1'
#
loop_
_entity.id
_entity.type
_entity.pdbx_description
1 polymer ?
#
loop_
_entity_poly.entity_id
_entity_poly.type
_entity_poly.pdbx_seq_one_letter_code
_entity_poly.pdbx_strand_id
1 'polypeptide(L)'
;IDKPILFGLENCKRCEYVKEHIPEGIDIEIKTYPHDMKEWSVDQLTEAVFYEVYTDLQKTAPILLLPDGRKLKSVIEIKRYLRSLKRD
;
A
#
# COMPACT_ATOMS: atom_id res chain seq x y z
N ILE A 1 0.09 -14.59 2.23
CA ILE A 1 -0.53 -13.30 2.63
C ILE A 1 -2.02 -13.52 2.54
N ASP A 2 -2.74 -13.35 3.64
CA ASP A 2 -4.17 -13.74 3.69
C ASP A 2 -5.12 -12.59 3.35
N LYS A 3 -4.60 -11.35 3.35
CA LYS A 3 -5.35 -10.14 3.00
C LYS A 3 -4.50 -9.10 2.26
N PRO A 4 -5.10 -8.20 1.47
CA PRO A 4 -4.33 -7.16 0.79
C PRO A 4 -3.62 -6.24 1.79
N ILE A 5 -2.43 -5.76 1.41
CA ILE A 5 -1.62 -4.84 2.21
C ILE A 5 -1.40 -3.55 1.42
N LEU A 6 -1.85 -2.43 1.97
CA LEU A 6 -1.61 -1.10 1.43
C LEU A 6 -0.38 -0.49 2.10
N PHE A 7 0.69 -0.37 1.32
CA PHE A 7 1.91 0.33 1.72
C PHE A 7 1.84 1.80 1.28
N GLY A 8 2.18 2.69 2.20
CA GLY A 8 2.22 4.13 1.95
C GLY A 8 3.36 4.81 2.70
N LEU A 9 3.54 6.09 2.38
CA LEU A 9 4.50 6.96 3.06
C LEU A 9 3.76 8.01 3.89
N GLU A 10 4.40 8.52 4.93
CA GLU A 10 3.93 9.68 5.68
C GLU A 10 3.81 10.91 4.77
N ASN A 11 2.87 11.80 5.09
CA ASN A 11 2.59 13.04 4.36
C ASN A 11 2.32 12.84 2.85
N CYS A 12 1.91 11.64 2.46
CA CYS A 12 1.61 11.27 1.08
C CYS A 12 0.11 11.46 0.80
N LYS A 13 -0.25 12.59 0.19
CA LYS A 13 -1.64 12.91 -0.21
C LYS A 13 -2.32 11.81 -1.03
N ARG A 14 -1.56 11.13 -1.90
CA ARG A 14 -2.05 9.99 -2.71
C ARG A 14 -2.39 8.78 -1.85
N CYS A 15 -1.59 8.54 -0.81
CA CYS A 15 -1.76 7.45 0.12
C CYS A 15 -2.97 7.70 1.02
N GLU A 16 -3.10 8.93 1.55
CA GLU A 16 -4.27 9.39 2.31
C GLU A 16 -5.55 9.25 1.48
N TYR A 17 -5.55 9.73 0.25
CA TYR A 17 -6.69 9.60 -0.67
C TYR A 17 -7.12 8.14 -0.82
N VAL A 18 -6.19 7.20 -1.02
CA VAL A 18 -6.55 5.78 -1.15
C VAL A 18 -7.15 5.24 0.14
N LYS A 19 -6.57 5.57 1.31
CA LYS A 19 -7.06 5.11 2.62
C LYS A 19 -8.50 5.55 2.87
N GLU A 20 -8.85 6.79 2.54
CA GLU A 20 -10.21 7.34 2.66
C GLU A 20 -11.23 6.68 1.71
N HIS A 21 -10.76 6.02 0.65
CA HIS A 21 -11.60 5.40 -0.37
C HIS A 21 -11.65 3.87 -0.27
N ILE A 22 -11.06 3.29 0.80
CA ILE A 22 -11.25 1.88 1.12
C ILE A 22 -12.71 1.69 1.53
N PRO A 23 -13.46 0.77 0.88
CA PRO A 23 -14.84 0.48 1.27
C PRO A 23 -14.91 -0.03 2.71
N GLU A 24 -15.97 0.35 3.43
CA GLU A 24 -16.29 -0.27 4.72
C GLU A 24 -16.48 -1.79 4.55
N GLY A 25 -16.03 -2.57 5.55
CA GLY A 25 -16.14 -4.03 5.53
C GLY A 25 -15.03 -4.76 4.76
N ILE A 26 -14.12 -4.06 4.10
CA ILE A 26 -12.96 -4.68 3.44
C ILE A 26 -11.77 -4.70 4.40
N ASP A 27 -11.27 -5.89 4.74
CA ASP A 27 -10.06 -6.06 5.54
C ASP A 27 -8.81 -5.84 4.67
N ILE A 28 -8.18 -4.68 4.84
CA ILE A 28 -6.89 -4.34 4.23
C ILE A 28 -5.94 -3.93 5.35
N GLU A 29 -4.76 -4.55 5.36
CA GLU A 29 -3.69 -4.12 6.26
C GLU A 29 -3.06 -2.83 5.72
N ILE A 30 -2.85 -1.83 6.59
CA ILE A 30 -2.24 -0.55 6.19
C ILE A 30 -0.89 -0.43 6.87
N LYS A 31 0.17 -0.30 6.06
CA LYS A 31 1.54 -0.05 6.53
C LYS A 31 1.99 1.32 6.05
N THR A 32 2.42 2.17 6.99
CA THR A 32 2.89 3.52 6.69
C THR A 32 4.33 3.66 7.16
N TYR A 33 5.20 4.14 6.27
CA TYR A 33 6.62 4.34 6.55
C TYR A 33 6.98 5.83 6.49
N PRO A 34 8.11 6.24 7.08
CA PRO A 34 8.62 7.61 6.93
C PRO A 34 8.79 8.01 5.46
N HIS A 35 8.56 9.29 5.17
CA HIS A 35 8.73 9.80 3.80
C HIS A 35 10.20 9.80 3.37
N ASP A 36 11.11 10.11 4.29
CA ASP A 36 12.55 9.97 4.06
C ASP A 36 12.99 8.53 4.36
N MET A 37 13.50 7.84 3.35
CA MET A 37 14.02 6.47 3.45
C MET A 37 15.17 6.34 4.46
N LYS A 38 15.86 7.43 4.79
CA LYS A 38 16.94 7.45 5.79
C LYS A 38 16.43 7.33 7.22
N GLU A 39 15.16 7.66 7.45
CA GLU A 39 14.51 7.59 8.76
C GLU A 39 13.93 6.20 9.04
N TRP A 40 14.03 5.28 8.09
CA TRP A 40 13.47 3.94 8.23
C TRP A 40 14.26 3.11 9.24
N SER A 41 13.54 2.44 10.13
CA SER A 41 14.14 1.44 11.01
C SER A 41 14.58 0.20 10.22
N VAL A 42 15.49 -0.59 10.82
CA VAL A 42 15.91 -1.88 10.26
C VAL A 42 14.72 -2.81 10.05
N ASP A 43 13.74 -2.79 10.95
CA ASP A 43 12.54 -3.61 10.85
C ASP A 43 11.66 -3.18 9.67
N GLN A 44 11.49 -1.87 9.47
CA GLN A 44 10.74 -1.33 8.34
C GLN A 44 11.41 -1.65 7.00
N LEU A 45 12.73 -1.53 6.94
CA LEU A 45 13.52 -1.92 5.76
C LEU A 45 13.37 -3.42 5.49
N THR A 46 13.54 -4.26 6.51
CA THR A 46 13.44 -5.71 6.39
C THR A 46 12.05 -6.12 5.92
N GLU A 47 11.01 -5.54 6.47
CA GLU A 47 9.63 -5.79 6.09
C GLU A 47 9.34 -5.39 4.64
N ALA A 48 9.73 -4.17 4.24
CA ALA A 48 9.50 -3.71 2.88
C ALA A 48 10.32 -4.49 1.84
N VAL A 49 11.49 -5.00 2.21
CA VAL A 49 12.28 -5.90 1.37
C VAL A 49 11.63 -7.28 1.29
N PHE A 50 11.13 -7.82 2.40
CA PHE A 50 10.42 -9.10 2.44
C PHE A 50 9.19 -9.10 1.54
N TYR A 51 8.41 -8.02 1.53
CA TYR A 51 7.29 -7.84 0.60
C TYR A 51 7.69 -7.36 -0.80
N GLU A 52 9.00 -7.19 -1.04
CA GLU A 52 9.56 -6.70 -2.29
C GLU A 52 8.94 -5.36 -2.76
N VAL A 53 8.61 -4.47 -1.83
CA VAL A 53 8.01 -3.15 -2.10
C VAL A 53 8.99 -2.01 -1.87
N TYR A 54 10.15 -2.25 -1.24
CA TYR A 54 11.12 -1.21 -0.91
C TYR A 54 11.54 -0.36 -2.11
N THR A 55 12.00 -1.00 -3.20
CA THR A 55 12.44 -0.30 -4.42
C THR A 55 11.30 0.38 -5.16
N ASP A 56 10.08 -0.11 -5.00
CA ASP A 56 8.89 0.49 -5.57
C ASP A 56 8.48 1.74 -4.78
N LEU A 57 8.52 1.70 -3.44
CA LEU A 57 8.20 2.83 -2.56
C LEU A 57 9.16 4.01 -2.74
N GLN A 58 10.40 3.75 -3.16
CA GLN A 58 11.33 4.81 -3.58
C GLN A 58 10.91 5.56 -4.84
N LYS A 59 10.07 4.94 -5.68
CA LYS A 59 9.65 5.50 -6.98
C LYS A 59 8.22 6.01 -6.94
N THR A 60 7.33 5.31 -6.23
CA THR A 60 5.91 5.60 -6.19
C THR A 60 5.26 5.07 -4.92
N ALA A 61 4.32 5.86 -4.40
CA ALA A 61 3.41 5.45 -3.35
C ALA A 61 2.00 6.00 -3.67
N PRO A 62 0.92 5.32 -3.26
CA PRO A 62 0.89 4.06 -2.51
C PRO A 62 1.07 2.80 -3.38
N ILE A 63 1.29 1.66 -2.73
CA ILE A 63 1.33 0.33 -3.36
C ILE A 63 0.35 -0.59 -2.64
N LEU A 64 -0.57 -1.22 -3.37
CA LEU A 64 -1.42 -2.28 -2.85
C LEU A 64 -0.88 -3.63 -3.29
N LEU A 65 -0.45 -4.45 -2.34
CA LEU A 65 -0.07 -5.84 -2.55
C LEU A 65 -1.28 -6.74 -2.33
N LEU A 66 -1.63 -7.54 -3.33
CA LEU A 66 -2.73 -8.48 -3.28
C LEU A 66 -2.27 -9.85 -2.75
N PRO A 67 -3.19 -10.69 -2.21
CA PRO A 67 -2.88 -12.04 -1.73
C PRO A 67 -2.24 -12.95 -2.78
N ASP A 68 -2.53 -12.72 -4.06
CA ASP A 68 -1.96 -13.45 -5.20
C ASP A 68 -0.57 -12.95 -5.63
N GLY A 69 0.03 -12.02 -4.88
CA GLY A 69 1.35 -11.46 -5.14
C GLY A 69 1.37 -10.29 -6.12
N ARG A 70 0.24 -9.91 -6.73
CA ARG A 70 0.18 -8.74 -7.63
C ARG A 70 0.34 -7.44 -6.85
N LYS A 71 1.09 -6.49 -7.43
CA LYS A 71 1.32 -5.15 -6.88
C LYS A 71 0.64 -4.10 -7.75
N LEU A 72 -0.34 -3.38 -7.21
CA LEU A 72 -0.95 -2.21 -7.86
C LEU A 72 -0.22 -0.95 -7.37
N LYS A 73 0.40 -0.20 -8.29
CA LYS A 73 1.34 0.88 -7.94
C LYS A 73 0.81 2.28 -8.23
N SER A 74 -0.34 2.37 -8.90
CA SER A 74 -1.01 3.65 -9.17
C SER A 74 -2.31 3.79 -8.39
N VAL A 75 -2.61 5.02 -7.98
CA VAL A 75 -3.87 5.37 -7.32
C VAL A 75 -5.08 4.95 -8.18
N ILE A 76 -4.98 5.05 -9.51
CA ILE A 76 -6.08 4.71 -10.43
C ILE A 76 -6.34 3.20 -10.41
N GLU A 77 -5.30 2.37 -10.48
CA GLU A 77 -5.43 0.91 -10.41
C GLU A 77 -5.99 0.47 -9.06
N ILE A 78 -5.43 1.02 -7.97
CA ILE A 78 -5.89 0.70 -6.62
C ILE A 78 -7.36 1.07 -6.46
N LYS A 79 -7.77 2.27 -6.90
CA LYS A 79 -9.17 2.71 -6.85
C LYS A 79 -10.09 1.81 -7.67
N ARG A 80 -9.66 1.39 -8.87
CA ARG A 80 -10.43 0.48 -9.72
C ARG A 80 -10.61 -0.87 -9.03
N TYR A 81 -9.56 -1.39 -8.41
CA TYR A 81 -9.61 -2.63 -7.63
C TYR A 81 -10.55 -2.50 -6.43
N LEU A 82 -10.38 -1.48 -5.58
CA LEU A 82 -11.25 -1.24 -4.42
C LEU A 82 -12.72 -1.11 -4.81
N ARG A 83 -13.03 -0.45 -5.94
CA ARG A 83 -14.40 -0.37 -6.47
C ARG A 83 -14.93 -1.72 -6.95
N SER A 84 -14.08 -2.60 -7.48
CA SER A 84 -14.50 -3.94 -7.91
C SER A 84 -14.89 -4.85 -6.74
N LEU A 85 -14.38 -4.57 -5.53
CA LEU A 85 -14.75 -5.28 -4.30
C LEU A 85 -16.12 -4.86 -3.75
N LYS A 86 -16.65 -3.68 -4.13
CA LYS A 86 -17.98 -3.20 -3.71
C LYS A 86 -19.16 -3.90 -4.42
N ARG A 87 -18.93 -5.01 -5.13
CA ARG A 87 -20.00 -5.73 -5.83
C ARG A 87 -20.70 -6.69 -4.87
N ASP A 88 -21.64 -6.15 -4.11
CA ASP A 88 -22.83 -6.83 -3.60
C ASP A 88 -24.06 -5.98 -3.97
#